data_AF-A0A9W4JK40-F1
#
_entry.id   AF-A0A9W4JK40-F1
#
_cell.length_a   1.000
_cell.length_b   1.000
_cell.length_c   1.000
_cell.angle_alpha   90.00
_cell.angle_beta   90.00
_cell.angle_gamma   90.00
#
_symmetry.space_group_name_H-M   'P 1'
#
loop_
_entity.id
_entity.type
_entity.pdbx_description
1 polymer ?
#
loop_
_entity_poly.entity_id
_entity_poly.type
_entity_poly.pdbx_seq_one_letter_code
_entity_poly.pdbx_strand_id
1 'polypeptide(L)'
;MLVYKMFYIILLAFHAAASSHNSDSTAQSPSTTACVNACADLRDEFSSRLHHPGNGNFTVWDGKQQEVQSACRVEPSTAEDVSKILATLVYHWCPFAVKSGGHAQNADDSVSVGDVTIDLNLINHIEVAQDQQTVDVGSGSTIFDIYHSLEVFKLSAIGARVADVGIGGFALGGGISNLAPKYGLAVDNILQYEVCVETTGADNCVPRPLYFAYQIQQIVLPNATIVCVNETQHPDLYFALRGGMNNFGIVTRFTMHTFHQPKGPISQTDKIFSLTQKNAVTDEAFQLTTAWKNDTDMAFYYFFSYNSIADHFVLAFSEIYTQPILEPAPFAGLRQIPYESKTAQIERMSTLSLEAASRTPSGNRNLFATVAYYPSARMDRHIMEIIEEEIEPVKKMAGFLSNVMFQPLFKNAVRAGRERGGSALGIEAKGPLTGGRHSW
;
A
#
# COMPACT_ATOMS: atom_id res chain seq x y z
N MET A 1 4.03 28.15 12.39
CA MET A 1 3.72 28.92 11.16
C MET A 1 3.56 28.04 9.91
N LEU A 2 4.28 26.93 9.76
CA LEU A 2 4.02 25.96 8.66
C LEU A 2 2.71 25.16 8.85
N VAL A 3 2.36 24.79 10.10
CA VAL A 3 1.14 24.03 10.44
C VAL A 3 -0.15 24.79 10.09
N TYR A 4 -0.18 26.11 10.32
CA TYR A 4 -1.30 26.98 9.97
C TYR A 4 -1.55 27.10 8.45
N LYS A 5 -0.50 26.97 7.62
CA LYS A 5 -0.63 27.02 6.16
C LYS A 5 -1.13 25.69 5.56
N MET A 6 -0.92 24.56 6.24
CA MET A 6 -1.40 23.25 5.79
C MET A 6 -2.91 23.09 6.03
N PHE A 7 -3.42 23.58 7.16
CA PHE A 7 -4.86 23.51 7.45
C PHE A 7 -5.69 24.49 6.62
N TYR A 8 -5.13 25.62 6.17
CA TYR A 8 -5.81 26.47 5.17
C TYR A 8 -6.09 25.73 3.85
N ILE A 9 -5.25 24.75 3.48
CA ILE A 9 -5.49 23.88 2.30
C ILE A 9 -6.60 22.87 2.58
N ILE A 10 -6.68 22.32 3.80
CA ILE A 10 -7.75 21.41 4.24
C ILE A 10 -9.11 22.16 4.34
N LEU A 11 -9.13 23.37 4.91
CA LEU A 11 -10.33 24.22 5.00
C LEU A 11 -10.81 24.75 3.65
N LEU A 12 -9.90 25.03 2.70
CA LEU A 12 -10.26 25.35 1.32
C LEU A 12 -10.86 24.14 0.59
N ALA A 13 -10.41 22.92 0.88
CA ALA A 13 -11.05 21.71 0.38
C ALA A 13 -12.48 21.53 0.93
N PHE A 14 -12.73 21.91 2.18
CA PHE A 14 -14.07 21.90 2.77
C PHE A 14 -15.01 22.99 2.19
N HIS A 15 -14.49 24.18 1.84
CA HIS A 15 -15.32 25.21 1.18
C HIS A 15 -15.63 24.90 -0.28
N ALA A 16 -14.81 24.09 -0.97
CA ALA A 16 -15.12 23.63 -2.33
C ALA A 16 -16.15 22.48 -2.36
N ALA A 17 -16.46 21.85 -1.22
CA ALA A 17 -17.40 20.73 -1.13
C ALA A 17 -18.86 21.15 -0.86
N ALA A 18 -19.16 22.45 -0.87
CA ALA A 18 -20.52 22.98 -0.73
C ALA A 18 -20.98 23.66 -2.03
N SER A 19 -20.98 22.94 -3.15
CA SER A 19 -21.80 23.32 -4.30
C SER A 19 -23.10 22.51 -4.26
N SER A 20 -24.20 23.25 -4.19
CA SER A 20 -25.59 22.82 -4.24
C SER A 20 -25.84 21.55 -5.06
N HIS A 21 -26.50 20.59 -4.43
CA HIS A 21 -27.23 19.50 -5.07
C HIS A 21 -28.07 20.04 -6.24
N ASN A 22 -27.69 19.65 -7.46
CA ASN A 22 -28.66 19.38 -8.51
C ASN A 22 -28.68 17.87 -8.70
N SER A 23 -29.85 17.28 -8.49
CA SER A 23 -30.15 15.91 -8.86
C SER A 23 -30.20 15.82 -10.39
N ASP A 24 -29.02 15.68 -11.01
CA ASP A 24 -28.90 15.22 -12.39
C ASP A 24 -28.11 13.92 -12.40
N SER A 25 -28.62 12.97 -13.18
CA SER A 25 -28.09 11.63 -13.45
C SER A 25 -26.56 11.57 -13.49
N THR A 26 -26.00 10.51 -12.88
CA THR A 26 -24.67 9.92 -13.18
C THR A 26 -23.92 10.66 -14.28
N ALA A 27 -23.07 11.62 -13.91
CA ALA A 27 -22.25 12.36 -14.86
C ALA A 27 -21.11 11.43 -15.35
N GLN A 28 -21.46 10.47 -16.21
CA GLN A 28 -20.53 9.76 -17.06
C GLN A 28 -20.00 10.78 -18.07
N SER A 29 -18.70 11.06 -18.06
CA SER A 29 -18.08 11.62 -19.26
C SER A 29 -18.24 10.57 -20.37
N PRO A 30 -18.86 10.92 -21.52
CA PRO A 30 -18.96 9.97 -22.61
C PRO A 30 -17.55 9.55 -23.03
N SER A 31 -17.29 8.24 -23.07
CA SER A 31 -16.03 7.69 -23.58
C SER A 31 -15.68 8.36 -24.90
N THR A 32 -14.44 8.79 -25.03
CA THR A 32 -13.97 9.36 -26.30
C THR A 32 -14.10 8.31 -27.41
N THR A 33 -14.33 8.75 -28.65
CA THR A 33 -14.35 7.84 -29.82
C THR A 33 -13.05 7.03 -29.92
N ALA A 34 -11.92 7.61 -29.49
CA ALA A 34 -10.63 6.94 -29.38
C ALA A 34 -10.69 5.70 -28.48
N CYS A 35 -11.20 5.82 -27.25
CA CYS A 35 -11.25 4.70 -26.32
C CYS A 35 -12.28 3.63 -26.70
N VAL A 36 -13.39 4.01 -27.35
CA VAL A 36 -14.33 3.04 -27.92
C VAL A 36 -13.65 2.19 -29.00
N ASN A 37 -12.86 2.81 -29.88
CA ASN A 37 -12.11 2.09 -30.91
C ASN A 37 -11.01 1.21 -30.29
N ALA A 38 -10.28 1.72 -29.29
CA ALA A 38 -9.29 0.93 -28.56
C ALA A 38 -9.93 -0.31 -27.92
N CYS A 39 -11.07 -0.18 -27.27
CA CYS A 39 -11.81 -1.31 -26.71
C CYS A 39 -12.25 -2.31 -27.79
N ALA A 40 -12.62 -1.85 -28.98
CA ALA A 40 -12.98 -2.73 -30.10
C ALA A 40 -11.78 -3.54 -30.60
N ASP A 41 -10.62 -2.90 -30.78
CA ASP A 41 -9.40 -3.59 -31.21
C ASP A 41 -8.88 -4.56 -30.15
N LEU A 42 -8.92 -4.16 -28.87
CA LEU A 42 -8.54 -5.04 -27.77
C LEU A 42 -9.47 -6.25 -27.65
N ARG A 43 -10.75 -6.12 -28.01
CA ARG A 43 -11.69 -7.25 -27.94
C ARG A 43 -11.30 -8.38 -28.89
N ASP A 44 -10.75 -8.06 -30.05
CA ASP A 44 -10.40 -9.07 -31.05
C ASP A 44 -9.25 -9.97 -30.56
N GLU A 45 -8.35 -9.44 -29.72
CA GLU A 45 -7.23 -10.18 -29.14
C GLU A 45 -7.51 -10.73 -27.73
N PHE A 46 -8.24 -9.99 -26.90
CA PHE A 46 -8.45 -10.27 -25.48
C PHE A 46 -9.89 -10.67 -25.14
N SER A 47 -10.71 -11.09 -26.11
CA SER A 47 -12.16 -11.32 -25.99
C SER A 47 -12.68 -11.88 -24.65
N SER A 48 -12.11 -12.98 -24.13
CA SER A 48 -12.56 -13.60 -22.87
C SER A 48 -12.07 -12.89 -21.59
N ARG A 49 -11.16 -11.93 -21.74
CA ARG A 49 -10.49 -11.14 -20.70
C ARG A 49 -10.76 -9.63 -20.85
N LEU A 50 -11.67 -9.27 -21.75
CA LEU A 50 -12.17 -7.91 -21.91
C LEU A 50 -13.62 -7.82 -21.45
N HIS A 51 -13.90 -6.85 -20.59
CA HIS A 51 -15.18 -6.67 -19.94
C HIS A 51 -15.70 -5.26 -20.18
N HIS A 52 -16.97 -5.13 -20.51
CA HIS A 52 -17.67 -3.85 -20.54
C HIS A 52 -18.33 -3.57 -19.17
N PRO A 53 -18.69 -2.31 -18.87
CA PRO A 53 -19.40 -1.96 -17.64
C PRO A 53 -20.57 -2.90 -17.33
N GLY A 54 -20.67 -3.34 -16.08
CA GLY A 54 -21.71 -4.26 -15.62
C GLY A 54 -21.45 -5.74 -15.91
N ASN A 55 -20.37 -6.08 -16.63
CA ASN A 55 -19.98 -7.47 -16.88
C ASN A 55 -18.78 -7.87 -16.00
N GLY A 56 -18.91 -9.00 -15.29
CA GLY A 56 -17.83 -9.63 -14.55
C GLY A 56 -17.73 -9.21 -13.07
N ASN A 57 -16.89 -9.93 -12.33
CA ASN A 57 -16.56 -9.58 -10.94
C ASN A 57 -15.42 -8.56 -10.96
N PHE A 58 -15.63 -7.41 -10.31
CA PHE A 58 -14.66 -6.33 -10.20
C PHE A 58 -14.79 -5.70 -8.83
N THR A 59 -13.69 -5.67 -8.09
CA THR A 59 -13.65 -5.14 -6.73
C THR A 59 -12.60 -4.05 -6.63
N VAL A 60 -12.99 -2.94 -6.01
CA VAL A 60 -12.12 -1.85 -5.60
C VAL A 60 -12.54 -1.38 -4.22
N TRP A 61 -11.60 -0.86 -3.45
CA TRP A 61 -11.80 -0.58 -2.03
C TRP A 61 -12.56 0.73 -1.78
N ASP A 62 -12.17 1.82 -2.45
CA ASP A 62 -12.75 3.14 -2.22
C ASP A 62 -14.05 3.36 -3.00
N GLY A 63 -15.07 3.92 -2.33
CA GLY A 63 -16.36 4.25 -2.92
C GLY A 63 -16.27 5.22 -4.10
N LYS A 64 -15.33 6.19 -4.09
CA LYS A 64 -15.12 7.11 -5.22
C LYS A 64 -14.75 6.36 -6.51
N GLN A 65 -14.04 5.24 -6.39
CA GLN A 65 -13.69 4.40 -7.54
C GLN A 65 -14.84 3.51 -8.01
N GLN A 66 -15.75 3.13 -7.10
CA GLN A 66 -16.95 2.36 -7.43
C GLN A 66 -18.01 3.19 -8.17
N GLU A 67 -17.98 4.51 -7.99
CA GLU A 67 -18.89 5.47 -8.62
C GLU A 67 -18.56 5.73 -10.10
N VAL A 68 -17.39 5.31 -10.59
CA VAL A 68 -16.93 5.53 -11.97
C VAL A 68 -16.85 4.23 -12.77
N GLN A 69 -16.86 4.36 -14.10
CA GLN A 69 -16.83 3.22 -15.02
C GLN A 69 -15.90 3.51 -16.20
N SER A 70 -15.11 2.51 -16.60
CA SER A 70 -14.30 2.52 -17.81
C SER A 70 -15.12 2.12 -19.05
N ALA A 71 -14.77 2.59 -20.24
CA ALA A 71 -15.33 2.11 -21.51
C ALA A 71 -15.19 0.58 -21.68
N CYS A 72 -14.04 0.05 -21.30
CA CYS A 72 -13.81 -1.37 -21.11
C CYS A 72 -12.67 -1.59 -20.10
N ARG A 73 -12.67 -2.79 -19.51
CA ARG A 73 -11.62 -3.32 -18.65
C ARG A 73 -10.97 -4.49 -19.35
N VAL A 74 -9.65 -4.55 -19.39
CA VAL A 74 -8.89 -5.67 -19.97
C VAL A 74 -7.97 -6.30 -18.92
N GLU A 75 -7.94 -7.63 -18.87
CA GLU A 75 -7.16 -8.41 -17.90
C GLU A 75 -5.96 -9.10 -18.59
N PRO A 76 -4.77 -8.46 -18.67
CA PRO A 76 -3.55 -9.11 -19.15
C PRO A 76 -3.12 -10.24 -18.22
N SER A 77 -2.51 -11.30 -18.77
CA SER A 77 -1.92 -12.41 -17.98
C SER A 77 -0.41 -12.50 -18.11
N THR A 78 0.20 -11.69 -18.97
CA THR A 78 1.65 -11.62 -19.19
C THR A 78 2.10 -10.17 -19.45
N ALA A 79 3.41 -9.93 -19.45
CA ALA A 79 3.94 -8.63 -19.84
C ALA A 79 3.79 -8.32 -21.33
N GLU A 80 3.79 -9.36 -22.17
CA GLU A 80 3.51 -9.23 -23.60
C GLU A 80 2.06 -8.76 -23.82
N ASP A 81 1.11 -9.27 -23.04
CA ASP A 81 -0.27 -8.77 -23.08
C ASP A 81 -0.33 -7.28 -22.69
N VAL A 82 0.35 -6.89 -21.60
CA VAL A 82 0.43 -5.49 -21.17
C VAL A 82 1.05 -4.60 -22.26
N SER A 83 2.14 -5.07 -22.90
CA SER A 83 2.79 -4.39 -24.02
C SER A 83 1.83 -4.16 -25.18
N LYS A 84 1.11 -5.19 -25.62
CA LYS A 84 0.13 -5.06 -26.72
C LYS A 84 -1.03 -4.15 -26.35
N ILE A 85 -1.53 -4.24 -25.12
CA ILE A 85 -2.60 -3.36 -24.63
C ILE A 85 -2.11 -1.91 -24.68
N LEU A 86 -0.94 -1.61 -24.13
CA LEU A 86 -0.36 -0.27 -24.15
C LEU A 86 -0.12 0.23 -25.57
N ALA A 87 0.39 -0.62 -26.47
CA ALA A 87 0.60 -0.25 -27.87
C ALA A 87 -0.72 0.18 -28.55
N THR A 88 -1.80 -0.56 -28.31
CA THR A 88 -3.14 -0.21 -28.80
C THR A 88 -3.65 1.09 -28.20
N LEU A 89 -3.52 1.28 -26.88
CA LEU A 89 -3.97 2.49 -26.21
C LEU A 89 -3.20 3.73 -26.68
N VAL A 90 -1.89 3.63 -26.86
CA VAL A 90 -1.04 4.69 -27.40
C VAL A 90 -1.40 5.01 -28.86
N TYR A 91 -1.63 3.99 -29.69
CA TYR A 91 -2.05 4.16 -31.07
C TYR A 91 -3.36 4.96 -31.17
N HIS A 92 -4.34 4.65 -30.32
CA HIS A 92 -5.63 5.33 -30.27
C HIS A 92 -5.62 6.64 -29.49
N TRP A 93 -4.54 6.97 -28.78
CA TRP A 93 -4.49 8.08 -27.81
C TRP A 93 -5.58 7.95 -26.72
N CYS A 94 -5.82 6.74 -26.24
CA CYS A 94 -6.79 6.46 -25.19
C CYS A 94 -6.12 6.52 -23.81
N PRO A 95 -6.61 7.37 -22.88
CA PRO A 95 -6.16 7.34 -21.49
C PRO A 95 -6.49 6.01 -20.81
N PHE A 96 -5.82 5.72 -19.71
CA PHE A 96 -6.07 4.50 -18.96
C PHE A 96 -5.71 4.62 -17.49
N ALA A 97 -6.35 3.77 -16.70
CA ALA A 97 -5.99 3.50 -15.30
C ALA A 97 -5.44 2.08 -15.17
N VAL A 98 -4.65 1.82 -14.13
CA VAL A 98 -4.03 0.52 -13.89
C VAL A 98 -4.41 0.03 -12.50
N LYS A 99 -5.02 -1.16 -12.45
CA LYS A 99 -5.44 -1.78 -11.20
C LYS A 99 -4.54 -2.97 -10.86
N SER A 100 -3.95 -2.91 -9.67
CA SER A 100 -3.42 -4.08 -8.95
C SER A 100 -4.53 -4.64 -8.04
N GLY A 101 -4.46 -4.39 -6.72
CA GLY A 101 -5.51 -4.76 -5.76
C GLY A 101 -6.69 -3.77 -5.65
N GLY A 102 -6.59 -2.58 -6.24
CA GLY A 102 -7.69 -1.60 -6.25
C GLY A 102 -7.89 -0.82 -4.95
N HIS A 103 -6.81 -0.56 -4.21
CA HIS A 103 -6.83 0.17 -2.92
C HIS A 103 -6.66 1.69 -3.03
N ALA A 104 -6.46 2.23 -4.23
CA ALA A 104 -6.35 3.66 -4.44
C ALA A 104 -7.64 4.42 -4.06
N GLN A 105 -7.53 5.73 -3.86
CA GLN A 105 -8.60 6.53 -3.27
C GLN A 105 -9.41 7.30 -4.31
N ASN A 106 -8.80 7.73 -5.40
CA ASN A 106 -9.44 8.67 -6.30
C ASN A 106 -9.92 7.96 -7.56
N ALA A 107 -10.99 8.50 -8.12
CA ALA A 107 -11.39 8.16 -9.47
C ALA A 107 -10.19 8.37 -10.41
N ASP A 108 -10.08 7.53 -11.43
CA ASP A 108 -8.97 7.49 -12.39
C ASP A 108 -7.64 6.91 -11.86
N ASP A 109 -7.54 6.52 -10.58
CA ASP A 109 -6.35 5.84 -10.06
C ASP A 109 -6.31 4.35 -10.48
N SER A 110 -7.26 3.53 -9.99
CA SER A 110 -7.41 2.11 -10.34
C SER A 110 -8.58 1.83 -11.28
N VAL A 111 -9.53 2.75 -11.41
CA VAL A 111 -10.68 2.65 -12.32
C VAL A 111 -10.71 3.89 -13.18
N SER A 112 -10.55 3.72 -14.48
CA SER A 112 -10.54 4.84 -15.40
C SER A 112 -11.93 5.48 -15.51
N VAL A 113 -11.98 6.81 -15.65
CA VAL A 113 -13.22 7.57 -15.79
C VAL A 113 -13.60 7.68 -17.27
N GLY A 114 -14.29 6.65 -17.78
CA GLY A 114 -14.79 6.63 -19.15
C GLY A 114 -13.78 6.16 -20.20
N ASP A 115 -12.53 5.84 -19.83
CA ASP A 115 -11.51 5.31 -20.74
C ASP A 115 -11.20 3.84 -20.43
N VAL A 116 -9.96 3.34 -20.59
CA VAL A 116 -9.65 1.91 -20.40
C VAL A 116 -9.08 1.62 -19.01
N THR A 117 -9.54 0.56 -18.36
CA THR A 117 -8.90 0.03 -17.15
C THR A 117 -8.08 -1.21 -17.49
N ILE A 118 -6.78 -1.22 -17.15
CA ILE A 118 -5.91 -2.39 -17.23
C ILE A 118 -5.90 -3.07 -15.86
N ASP A 119 -6.53 -4.24 -15.74
CA ASP A 119 -6.69 -4.99 -14.47
C ASP A 119 -5.67 -6.14 -14.41
N LEU A 120 -4.62 -5.96 -13.61
CA LEU A 120 -3.48 -6.88 -13.54
C LEU A 120 -3.79 -8.17 -12.76
N ASN A 121 -5.04 -8.40 -12.36
CA ASN A 121 -5.47 -9.52 -11.52
C ASN A 121 -5.04 -10.92 -12.05
N LEU A 122 -4.86 -11.09 -13.36
CA LEU A 122 -4.39 -12.37 -13.93
C LEU A 122 -2.85 -12.50 -13.95
N ILE A 123 -2.11 -11.43 -13.64
CA ILE A 123 -0.67 -11.47 -13.37
C ILE A 123 -0.49 -11.63 -11.85
N ASN A 124 -0.87 -12.79 -11.33
CA ASN A 124 -0.93 -13.06 -9.88
C ASN A 124 -0.09 -14.28 -9.43
N HIS A 125 0.90 -14.67 -10.25
CA HIS A 125 1.82 -15.76 -9.92
C HIS A 125 2.61 -15.46 -8.64
N ILE A 126 2.88 -16.50 -7.84
CA ILE A 126 3.71 -16.44 -6.64
C ILE A 126 4.64 -17.66 -6.65
N GLU A 127 5.91 -17.41 -6.98
CA GLU A 127 6.90 -18.46 -7.22
C GLU A 127 8.09 -18.29 -6.27
N VAL A 128 8.23 -19.22 -5.32
CA VAL A 128 9.36 -19.20 -4.36
C VAL A 128 10.60 -19.78 -5.04
N ALA A 129 11.73 -19.07 -4.94
CA ALA A 129 12.99 -19.56 -5.47
C ALA A 129 13.45 -20.85 -4.75
N GLN A 130 14.21 -21.69 -5.45
CA GLN A 130 14.65 -22.98 -4.91
C GLN A 130 15.48 -22.85 -3.62
N ASP A 131 16.24 -21.77 -3.49
CA ASP A 131 17.04 -21.45 -2.30
C ASP A 131 16.23 -20.76 -1.18
N GLN A 132 14.95 -20.47 -1.43
CA GLN A 132 14.01 -19.82 -0.52
C GLN A 132 14.46 -18.44 -0.02
N GLN A 133 15.38 -17.77 -0.74
CA GLN A 133 15.84 -16.41 -0.41
C GLN A 133 14.95 -15.33 -1.02
N THR A 134 14.22 -15.68 -2.07
CA THR A 134 13.36 -14.76 -2.79
C THR A 134 12.03 -15.40 -3.17
N VAL A 135 11.03 -14.56 -3.35
CA VAL A 135 9.76 -14.90 -3.98
C VAL A 135 9.56 -13.97 -5.15
N ASP A 136 9.10 -14.54 -6.26
CA ASP A 136 8.71 -13.78 -7.40
C ASP A 136 7.18 -13.67 -7.48
N VAL A 137 6.68 -12.46 -7.67
CA VAL A 137 5.30 -12.08 -7.45
C VAL A 137 4.78 -11.26 -8.63
N GLY A 138 3.66 -11.68 -9.19
CA GLY A 138 2.93 -10.92 -10.19
C GLY A 138 2.32 -9.65 -9.59
N SER A 139 2.32 -8.56 -10.33
CA SER A 139 1.87 -7.25 -9.81
C SER A 139 0.37 -7.17 -9.49
N GLY A 140 -0.42 -8.14 -9.92
CA GLY A 140 -1.82 -8.32 -9.54
C GLY A 140 -2.05 -9.02 -8.20
N SER A 141 -1.03 -9.63 -7.59
CA SER A 141 -1.20 -10.39 -6.34
C SER A 141 -1.60 -9.50 -5.16
N THR A 142 -2.48 -10.02 -4.31
CA THR A 142 -2.83 -9.38 -3.03
C THR A 142 -1.86 -9.76 -1.93
N ILE A 143 -1.81 -8.97 -0.85
CA ILE A 143 -0.98 -9.26 0.31
C ILE A 143 -1.38 -10.59 0.98
N PHE A 144 -2.67 -10.92 1.00
CA PHE A 144 -3.13 -12.21 1.50
C PHE A 144 -2.53 -13.37 0.72
N ASP A 145 -2.62 -13.33 -0.62
CA ASP A 145 -2.12 -14.41 -1.47
C ASP A 145 -0.61 -14.63 -1.26
N ILE A 146 0.14 -13.53 -1.14
CA ILE A 146 1.59 -13.56 -0.88
C ILE A 146 1.87 -14.22 0.47
N TYR A 147 1.26 -13.74 1.56
CA TYR A 147 1.51 -14.34 2.88
C TYR A 147 1.07 -15.80 2.93
N HIS A 148 -0.13 -16.11 2.45
CA HIS A 148 -0.69 -17.45 2.50
C HIS A 148 0.16 -18.46 1.71
N SER A 149 0.63 -18.08 0.52
CA SER A 149 1.47 -18.94 -0.32
C SER A 149 2.85 -19.22 0.27
N LEU A 150 3.40 -18.29 1.06
CA LEU A 150 4.72 -18.43 1.69
C LEU A 150 4.69 -19.29 2.97
N GLU A 151 3.53 -19.43 3.61
CA GLU A 151 3.39 -20.15 4.88
C GLU A 151 3.80 -21.62 4.80
N VAL A 152 3.51 -22.30 3.69
CA VAL A 152 3.89 -23.72 3.50
C VAL A 152 5.41 -23.92 3.49
N PHE A 153 6.16 -22.87 3.16
CA PHE A 153 7.62 -22.84 3.19
C PHE A 153 8.18 -22.31 4.52
N LYS A 154 7.32 -21.93 5.48
CA LYS A 154 7.71 -21.21 6.71
C LYS A 154 8.44 -19.90 6.40
N LEU A 155 8.02 -19.24 5.33
CA LEU A 155 8.55 -17.95 4.88
C LEU A 155 7.48 -16.87 5.08
N SER A 156 7.93 -15.62 5.02
CA SER A 156 7.11 -14.43 4.83
C SER A 156 7.89 -13.45 3.95
N ALA A 157 7.29 -12.33 3.57
CA ALA A 157 7.91 -11.26 2.80
C ALA A 157 7.44 -9.90 3.34
N ILE A 158 8.05 -8.79 2.92
CA ILE A 158 7.50 -7.48 3.25
C ILE A 158 6.15 -7.33 2.53
N GLY A 159 5.07 -7.12 3.28
CA GLY A 159 3.75 -6.81 2.73
C GLY A 159 2.99 -5.81 3.60
N ALA A 160 1.84 -5.34 3.11
CA ALA A 160 0.96 -4.47 3.87
C ALA A 160 0.33 -5.23 5.06
N ARG A 161 -0.48 -4.50 5.82
CA ARG A 161 -1.24 -5.06 6.96
C ARG A 161 -2.63 -5.55 6.57
N VAL A 162 -3.18 -5.11 5.44
CA VAL A 162 -4.57 -5.38 5.01
C VAL A 162 -4.53 -6.34 3.81
N ALA A 163 -5.33 -7.40 3.87
CA ALA A 163 -5.26 -8.57 2.98
C ALA A 163 -5.43 -8.25 1.48
N ASP A 164 -6.43 -7.44 1.13
CA ASP A 164 -6.88 -7.16 -0.23
C ASP A 164 -6.06 -6.06 -0.93
N VAL A 165 -5.06 -5.51 -0.25
CA VAL A 165 -4.10 -4.56 -0.81
C VAL A 165 -3.30 -5.24 -1.91
N GLY A 166 -3.13 -4.55 -3.04
CA GLY A 166 -2.30 -5.04 -4.14
C GLY A 166 -0.82 -4.72 -3.93
N ILE A 167 0.05 -5.67 -4.26
CA ILE A 167 1.50 -5.49 -4.14
C ILE A 167 2.03 -4.36 -5.02
N GLY A 168 1.43 -4.12 -6.19
CA GLY A 168 1.90 -3.13 -7.17
C GLY A 168 1.97 -1.72 -6.60
N GLY A 169 0.83 -1.16 -6.18
CA GLY A 169 0.79 0.18 -5.60
C GLY A 169 1.56 0.29 -4.28
N PHE A 170 1.42 -0.73 -3.43
CA PHE A 170 2.08 -0.77 -2.11
C PHE A 170 3.61 -0.73 -2.22
N ALA A 171 4.18 -1.56 -3.09
CA ALA A 171 5.62 -1.70 -3.21
C ALA A 171 6.27 -0.55 -4.01
N LEU A 172 5.53 0.10 -4.93
CA LEU A 172 6.05 1.23 -5.71
C LEU A 172 5.95 2.59 -5.00
N GLY A 173 5.09 2.71 -3.97
CA GLY A 173 4.89 3.98 -3.27
C GLY A 173 5.54 4.08 -1.89
N GLY A 174 6.15 3.00 -1.41
CA GLY A 174 6.91 2.95 -0.15
C GLY A 174 6.67 1.65 0.59
N GLY A 175 5.46 1.51 1.15
CA GLY A 175 4.99 0.30 1.80
C GLY A 175 5.55 0.06 3.19
N ILE A 176 4.79 0.42 4.22
CA ILE A 176 5.14 0.15 5.62
C ILE A 176 4.53 -1.18 6.06
N SER A 177 5.36 -2.03 6.65
CA SER A 177 5.03 -3.39 7.08
C SER A 177 5.28 -3.60 8.56
N ASN A 178 4.61 -4.60 9.15
CA ASN A 178 4.96 -5.13 10.48
C ASN A 178 6.42 -5.61 10.56
N LEU A 179 7.00 -5.95 9.41
CA LEU A 179 8.37 -6.44 9.27
C LEU A 179 9.39 -5.32 8.97
N ALA A 180 8.92 -4.08 8.76
CA ALA A 180 9.78 -2.95 8.40
C ALA A 180 10.85 -2.58 9.45
N PRO A 181 10.64 -2.71 10.78
CA PRO A 181 11.68 -2.41 11.76
C PRO A 181 12.95 -3.26 11.58
N LYS A 182 12.81 -4.44 11.00
CA LYS A 182 13.89 -5.39 10.73
C LYS A 182 14.43 -5.29 9.31
N TYR A 183 13.54 -5.24 8.32
CA TYR A 183 13.92 -5.45 6.92
C TYR A 183 13.78 -4.21 6.05
N GLY A 184 13.25 -3.09 6.56
CA GLY A 184 13.00 -1.88 5.76
C GLY A 184 11.61 -1.83 5.13
N LEU A 185 11.36 -0.77 4.36
CA LEU A 185 10.11 -0.56 3.63
C LEU A 185 9.97 -1.56 2.47
N ALA A 186 8.78 -1.67 1.88
CA ALA A 186 8.56 -2.52 0.70
C ALA A 186 9.46 -2.12 -0.46
N VAL A 187 9.61 -0.82 -0.72
CA VAL A 187 10.54 -0.26 -1.72
C VAL A 187 11.99 -0.68 -1.49
N ASP A 188 12.38 -0.97 -0.25
CA ASP A 188 13.74 -1.40 0.09
C ASP A 188 13.93 -2.90 -0.17
N ASN A 189 12.85 -3.66 -0.31
CA ASN A 189 12.86 -5.13 -0.40
C ASN A 189 12.48 -5.66 -1.78
N ILE A 190 12.22 -4.77 -2.75
CA ILE A 190 12.22 -5.13 -4.16
C ILE A 190 13.68 -5.25 -4.60
N LEU A 191 14.06 -6.45 -5.04
CA LEU A 191 15.45 -6.89 -5.08
C LEU A 191 16.39 -5.97 -5.85
N GLN A 192 17.61 -6.05 -5.35
CA GLN A 192 18.80 -5.31 -5.70
C GLN A 192 19.79 -6.39 -6.20
N TYR A 193 20.13 -6.34 -7.50
CA TYR A 193 21.12 -7.19 -8.23
C TYR A 193 20.69 -8.63 -8.64
N GLU A 194 20.64 -8.92 -9.96
CA GLU A 194 21.70 -9.64 -10.71
C GLU A 194 21.45 -9.58 -12.23
N VAL A 195 22.52 -9.81 -13.01
CA VAL A 195 22.73 -9.54 -14.44
C VAL A 195 21.79 -10.31 -15.38
N CYS A 196 21.06 -9.60 -16.24
CA CYS A 196 20.58 -10.16 -17.51
C CYS A 196 21.80 -10.36 -18.43
N VAL A 197 22.22 -11.60 -18.64
CA VAL A 197 23.25 -11.88 -19.64
C VAL A 197 22.63 -11.64 -21.02
N GLU A 198 23.23 -10.73 -21.80
CA GLU A 198 22.85 -10.40 -23.17
C GLU A 198 22.35 -11.62 -23.96
N THR A 199 21.14 -11.52 -24.49
CA THR A 199 20.78 -12.27 -25.69
C THR A 199 20.44 -11.28 -26.78
N THR A 200 21.44 -11.02 -27.63
CA THR A 200 21.32 -10.59 -29.04
C THR A 200 19.95 -10.01 -29.43
N GLY A 201 19.83 -8.71 -29.23
CA GLY A 201 18.61 -7.93 -29.39
C GLY A 201 18.39 -7.11 -28.13
N ALA A 202 18.75 -5.82 -28.18
CA ALA A 202 18.42 -4.89 -27.10
C ALA A 202 16.92 -5.02 -26.76
N ASP A 203 16.60 -5.07 -25.46
CA ASP A 203 15.24 -4.89 -24.92
C ASP A 203 14.32 -6.12 -24.74
N ASN A 204 14.82 -7.37 -24.75
CA ASN A 204 13.97 -8.53 -24.45
C ASN A 204 14.24 -9.15 -23.06
N CYS A 205 13.27 -9.01 -22.15
CA CYS A 205 13.18 -9.79 -20.92
C CYS A 205 12.75 -11.23 -21.23
N VAL A 206 13.69 -12.17 -21.39
CA VAL A 206 13.37 -13.59 -21.59
C VAL A 206 13.53 -14.35 -20.27
N PRO A 207 12.43 -14.76 -19.58
CA PRO A 207 12.54 -15.71 -18.48
C PRO A 207 12.94 -17.08 -19.05
N ARG A 208 14.17 -17.52 -18.76
CA ARG A 208 14.59 -18.90 -19.11
C ARG A 208 14.15 -19.89 -18.04
N PRO A 209 13.68 -21.08 -18.43
CA PRO A 209 13.50 -22.16 -17.46
C PRO A 209 14.88 -22.72 -17.09
N LEU A 210 15.10 -22.88 -15.78
CA LEU A 210 16.07 -23.76 -15.11
C LEU A 210 17.43 -23.16 -14.65
N TYR A 211 17.69 -23.44 -13.36
CA TYR A 211 18.95 -23.48 -12.59
C TYR A 211 19.56 -22.20 -12.01
N PHE A 212 19.20 -21.00 -12.44
CA PHE A 212 19.63 -19.77 -11.78
C PHE A 212 18.48 -18.77 -11.74
N ALA A 213 18.05 -18.38 -10.53
CA ALA A 213 16.99 -17.41 -10.33
C ALA A 213 17.52 -16.00 -10.64
N TYR A 214 17.20 -15.48 -11.83
CA TYR A 214 17.60 -14.11 -12.20
C TYR A 214 16.56 -13.11 -11.64
N GLN A 215 17.04 -12.20 -10.78
CA GLN A 215 16.25 -11.27 -9.96
C GLN A 215 16.00 -9.94 -10.71
N ILE A 216 14.75 -9.66 -11.07
CA ILE A 216 14.44 -8.59 -12.02
C ILE A 216 13.03 -8.01 -11.74
N GLN A 217 12.90 -6.67 -11.74
CA GLN A 217 11.59 -6.04 -11.98
C GLN A 217 11.32 -6.00 -13.48
N GLN A 218 10.22 -6.60 -13.92
CA GLN A 218 9.76 -6.48 -15.30
C GLN A 218 8.75 -5.33 -15.38
N ILE A 219 8.99 -4.38 -16.28
CA ILE A 219 8.13 -3.23 -16.50
C ILE A 219 7.86 -3.05 -17.99
N VAL A 220 6.65 -2.64 -18.31
CA VAL A 220 6.29 -2.19 -19.65
C VAL A 220 6.28 -0.66 -19.68
N LEU A 221 7.14 -0.08 -20.50
CA LEU A 221 7.29 1.37 -20.66
C LEU A 221 6.14 1.98 -21.50
N PRO A 222 5.95 3.32 -21.47
CA PRO A 222 4.89 3.98 -22.24
C PRO A 222 4.94 3.77 -23.75
N ASN A 223 6.11 3.43 -24.32
CA ASN A 223 6.27 3.06 -25.73
C ASN A 223 6.01 1.57 -26.00
N ALA A 224 5.42 0.86 -25.04
CA ALA A 224 5.13 -0.58 -25.04
C ALA A 224 6.36 -1.51 -25.02
N THR A 225 7.59 -1.02 -24.84
CA THR A 225 8.76 -1.91 -24.69
C THR A 225 8.81 -2.52 -23.29
N ILE A 226 9.17 -3.80 -23.22
CA ILE A 226 9.32 -4.53 -21.96
C ILE A 226 10.78 -4.44 -21.55
N VAL A 227 11.07 -3.90 -20.36
CA VAL A 227 12.44 -3.81 -19.86
C VAL A 227 12.57 -4.42 -18.46
N CYS A 228 13.80 -4.79 -18.16
CA CYS A 228 14.22 -5.43 -16.93
C CYS A 228 14.97 -4.36 -16.13
N VAL A 229 14.51 -4.03 -14.92
CA VAL A 229 15.02 -2.90 -14.14
C VAL A 229 15.68 -3.36 -12.85
N ASN A 230 16.92 -2.92 -12.63
CA ASN A 230 17.69 -3.16 -11.41
C ASN A 230 18.77 -2.07 -11.23
N GLU A 231 19.66 -2.20 -10.24
CA GLU A 231 20.71 -1.21 -9.97
C GLU A 231 21.79 -1.08 -11.04
N THR A 232 21.91 -2.06 -11.91
CA THR A 232 22.90 -2.09 -12.99
C THR A 232 22.27 -1.86 -14.36
N GLN A 233 20.96 -2.06 -14.50
CA GLN A 233 20.19 -1.95 -15.74
C GLN A 233 19.01 -1.00 -15.52
N HIS A 234 19.04 0.16 -16.18
CA HIS A 234 18.12 1.30 -15.96
C HIS A 234 18.10 1.79 -14.48
N PRO A 235 19.26 2.15 -13.89
CA PRO A 235 19.37 2.49 -12.47
C PRO A 235 18.56 3.74 -12.06
N ASP A 236 18.37 4.68 -12.99
CA ASP A 236 17.51 5.86 -12.82
C ASP A 236 16.04 5.48 -12.71
N LEU A 237 15.56 4.60 -13.59
CA LEU A 237 14.22 4.04 -13.53
C LEU A 237 14.03 3.18 -12.26
N TYR A 238 15.03 2.39 -11.88
CA TYR A 238 15.02 1.62 -10.63
C TYR A 238 14.88 2.52 -9.39
N PHE A 239 15.60 3.64 -9.36
CA PHE A 239 15.43 4.66 -8.32
C PHE A 239 14.02 5.27 -8.35
N ALA A 240 13.53 5.64 -9.53
CA ALA A 240 12.25 6.31 -9.70
C ALA A 240 11.04 5.44 -9.29
N LEU A 241 11.07 4.14 -9.63
CA LEU A 241 10.02 3.18 -9.26
C LEU A 241 9.94 2.93 -7.74
N ARG A 242 11.00 3.22 -7.00
CA ARG A 242 11.03 3.11 -5.53
C ARG A 242 10.52 4.40 -4.89
N GLY A 243 9.20 4.61 -4.94
CA GLY A 243 8.51 5.75 -4.33
C GLY A 243 7.82 6.68 -5.32
N GLY A 244 8.10 6.52 -6.62
CA GLY A 244 7.46 7.25 -7.71
C GLY A 244 6.23 6.56 -8.29
N MET A 245 5.73 5.48 -7.67
CA MET A 245 4.53 4.75 -8.11
C MET A 245 4.67 4.23 -9.56
N ASN A 246 3.55 4.03 -10.25
CA ASN A 246 3.46 3.55 -11.64
C ASN A 246 3.62 4.65 -12.70
N ASN A 247 4.12 5.84 -12.35
CA ASN A 247 4.27 6.98 -13.28
C ASN A 247 5.20 6.69 -14.47
N PHE A 248 6.07 5.68 -14.36
CA PHE A 248 7.10 5.38 -15.34
C PHE A 248 6.80 4.14 -16.19
N GLY A 249 5.69 3.46 -15.93
CA GLY A 249 5.28 2.25 -16.64
C GLY A 249 4.53 1.26 -15.75
N ILE A 250 4.11 0.16 -16.36
CA ILE A 250 3.34 -0.89 -15.69
C ILE A 250 4.31 -2.00 -15.28
N VAL A 251 4.60 -2.08 -13.98
CA VAL A 251 5.37 -3.21 -13.43
C VAL A 251 4.49 -4.45 -13.44
N THR A 252 5.00 -5.53 -14.01
CA THR A 252 4.30 -6.82 -14.15
C THR A 252 4.81 -7.86 -13.17
N ARG A 253 6.04 -7.70 -12.69
CA ARG A 253 6.74 -8.69 -11.84
C ARG A 253 7.60 -7.99 -10.79
N PHE A 254 7.50 -8.47 -9.55
CA PHE A 254 8.36 -8.08 -8.43
C PHE A 254 9.10 -9.31 -7.93
N THR A 255 10.42 -9.24 -7.85
CA THR A 255 11.19 -10.20 -7.06
C THR A 255 11.50 -9.59 -5.70
N MET A 256 11.11 -10.28 -4.64
CA MET A 256 11.15 -9.79 -3.25
C MET A 256 11.93 -10.73 -2.36
N HIS A 257 12.60 -10.20 -1.34
CA HIS A 257 13.21 -11.04 -0.29
C HIS A 257 12.15 -11.83 0.47
N THR A 258 12.42 -13.12 0.69
CA THR A 258 11.71 -13.93 1.67
C THR A 258 12.49 -13.99 2.97
N PHE A 259 11.75 -14.04 4.06
CA PHE A 259 12.29 -14.10 5.41
C PHE A 259 11.80 -15.37 6.07
N HIS A 260 12.75 -16.12 6.62
CA HIS A 260 12.41 -17.30 7.38
C HIS A 260 11.64 -16.89 8.64
N GLN A 261 10.46 -17.47 8.83
CA GLN A 261 9.67 -17.39 10.07
C GLN A 261 9.65 -18.77 10.74
N PRO A 262 10.82 -19.28 11.20
CA PRO A 262 10.95 -20.66 11.71
C PRO A 262 10.08 -20.92 12.94
N LYS A 263 9.81 -19.88 13.74
CA LYS A 263 9.00 -19.98 14.95
C LYS A 263 7.49 -19.87 14.69
N GLY A 264 7.08 -19.73 13.42
CA GLY A 264 5.69 -19.66 13.00
C GLY A 264 5.05 -18.28 13.27
N PRO A 265 3.78 -18.24 13.70
CA PRO A 265 2.97 -17.03 13.79
C PRO A 265 3.59 -15.87 14.60
N ILE A 266 3.13 -14.64 14.34
CA ILE A 266 3.56 -13.43 15.06
C ILE A 266 2.56 -13.09 16.16
N SER A 267 2.97 -12.36 17.20
CA SER A 267 2.03 -11.88 18.21
C SER A 267 1.44 -10.52 17.85
N GLN A 268 0.14 -10.37 18.05
CA GLN A 268 -0.55 -9.08 18.01
C GLN A 268 -1.39 -8.89 19.28
N THR A 269 -1.27 -7.73 19.91
CA THR A 269 -2.14 -7.31 21.01
C THR A 269 -2.75 -5.96 20.70
N ASP A 270 -4.07 -5.89 20.62
CA ASP A 270 -4.83 -4.66 20.45
C ASP A 270 -5.44 -4.25 21.80
N LYS A 271 -5.28 -2.98 22.19
CA LYS A 271 -5.84 -2.40 23.42
C LYS A 271 -6.63 -1.15 23.12
N ILE A 272 -7.74 -0.96 23.83
CA ILE A 272 -8.48 0.30 23.87
C ILE A 272 -8.27 0.95 25.23
N PHE A 273 -7.89 2.23 25.24
CA PHE A 273 -7.61 3.00 26.44
C PHE A 273 -8.63 4.11 26.62
N SER A 274 -8.96 4.39 27.89
CA SER A 274 -9.68 5.61 28.25
C SER A 274 -8.84 6.83 27.87
N LEU A 275 -9.49 7.90 27.41
CA LEU A 275 -8.83 9.17 27.09
C LEU A 275 -8.13 9.81 28.30
N THR A 276 -8.49 9.43 29.52
CA THR A 276 -7.75 9.82 30.74
C THR A 276 -6.29 9.33 30.73
N GLN A 277 -6.01 8.27 29.96
CA GLN A 277 -4.68 7.68 29.81
C GLN A 277 -3.91 8.22 28.58
N LYS A 278 -4.46 9.21 27.86
CA LYS A 278 -3.84 9.80 26.65
C LYS A 278 -2.37 10.15 26.84
N ASN A 279 -2.03 10.75 27.97
CA ASN A 279 -0.64 11.13 28.28
C ASN A 279 0.26 9.91 28.47
N ALA A 280 -0.17 8.95 29.30
CA ALA A 280 0.61 7.74 29.56
C ALA A 280 0.86 6.94 28.28
N VAL A 281 -0.16 6.76 27.44
CA VAL A 281 -0.05 6.02 26.17
C VAL A 281 0.91 6.71 25.19
N THR A 282 0.83 8.03 25.05
CA THR A 282 1.72 8.79 24.16
C THR A 282 3.16 8.86 24.69
N ASP A 283 3.36 8.90 26.02
CA ASP A 283 4.69 8.79 26.62
C ASP A 283 5.31 7.41 26.34
N GLU A 284 4.53 6.33 26.51
CA GLU A 284 4.99 4.98 26.19
C GLU A 284 5.29 4.81 24.68
N ALA A 285 4.45 5.35 23.80
CA ALA A 285 4.73 5.36 22.35
C ALA A 285 6.07 6.03 22.02
N PHE A 286 6.36 7.15 22.67
CA PHE A 286 7.64 7.85 22.52
C PHE A 286 8.80 7.01 23.06
N GLN A 287 8.66 6.36 24.21
CA GLN A 287 9.68 5.46 24.77
C GLN A 287 9.95 4.26 23.86
N LEU A 288 8.90 3.62 23.33
CA LEU A 288 9.03 2.51 22.38
C LEU A 288 9.80 2.96 21.12
N THR A 289 9.53 4.15 20.62
CA THR A 289 10.20 4.67 19.41
C THR A 289 11.66 5.08 19.66
N THR A 290 12.02 5.51 20.88
CA THR A 290 13.33 6.13 21.16
C THR A 290 14.28 5.26 21.98
N ALA A 291 13.77 4.62 23.04
CA ALA A 291 14.54 3.75 23.93
C ALA A 291 14.61 2.32 23.39
N TRP A 292 13.50 1.78 22.88
CA TRP A 292 13.41 0.43 22.30
C TRP A 292 13.75 0.37 20.81
N LYS A 293 14.29 1.44 20.24
CA LYS A 293 14.60 1.59 18.80
C LYS A 293 15.49 0.50 18.17
N ASN A 294 16.16 -0.32 18.98
CA ASN A 294 17.05 -1.38 18.54
C ASN A 294 16.37 -2.77 18.53
N ASP A 295 15.19 -2.92 19.13
CA ASP A 295 14.42 -4.15 19.00
C ASP A 295 13.77 -4.18 17.61
N THR A 296 14.28 -5.04 16.73
CA THR A 296 13.81 -5.15 15.35
C THR A 296 12.59 -6.04 15.20
N ASP A 297 12.24 -6.83 16.21
CA ASP A 297 11.08 -7.69 16.18
C ASP A 297 9.81 -6.93 16.62
N MET A 298 9.97 -5.75 17.22
CA MET A 298 8.89 -4.87 17.64
C MET A 298 8.40 -3.93 16.52
N ALA A 299 7.10 -3.98 16.24
CA ALA A 299 6.37 -2.96 15.50
C ALA A 299 5.13 -2.53 16.30
N PHE A 300 4.66 -1.29 16.12
CA PHE A 300 3.41 -0.87 16.71
C PHE A 300 2.81 0.29 15.92
N TYR A 301 1.55 0.57 16.17
CA TYR A 301 0.87 1.79 15.75
C TYR A 301 -0.29 2.04 16.70
N TYR A 302 -0.76 3.28 16.77
CA TYR A 302 -1.93 3.61 17.56
C TYR A 302 -2.79 4.64 16.85
N PHE A 303 -4.07 4.60 17.18
CA PHE A 303 -5.09 5.41 16.56
C PHE A 303 -5.73 6.32 17.58
N PHE A 304 -6.02 7.53 17.12
CA PHE A 304 -6.98 8.40 17.76
C PHE A 304 -8.12 8.64 16.78
N SER A 305 -9.28 8.07 17.09
CA SER A 305 -10.42 8.01 16.18
C SER A 305 -11.69 8.51 16.83
N TYR A 306 -12.58 9.12 16.05
CA TYR A 306 -13.91 9.50 16.51
C TYR A 306 -14.95 8.47 16.08
N ASN A 307 -15.72 7.97 17.06
CA ASN A 307 -16.85 7.08 16.82
C ASN A 307 -18.14 7.92 16.79
N SER A 308 -18.68 8.15 15.59
CA SER A 308 -19.89 8.97 15.39
C SER A 308 -21.17 8.33 15.91
N ILE A 309 -21.23 7.01 16.06
CA ILE A 309 -22.41 6.30 16.62
C ILE A 309 -22.50 6.54 18.12
N ALA A 310 -21.37 6.49 18.82
CA ALA A 310 -21.30 6.59 20.27
C ALA A 310 -20.84 7.97 20.77
N ASP A 311 -20.68 8.94 19.87
CA ASP A 311 -20.26 10.34 20.12
C ASP A 311 -19.08 10.44 21.12
N HIS A 312 -18.03 9.65 20.88
CA HIS A 312 -16.82 9.68 21.71
C HIS A 312 -15.56 9.36 20.89
N PHE A 313 -14.42 9.80 21.41
CA PHE A 313 -13.11 9.44 20.87
C PHE A 313 -12.59 8.14 21.48
N VAL A 314 -11.90 7.38 20.64
CA VAL A 314 -11.26 6.10 20.98
C VAL A 314 -9.76 6.25 20.80
N LEU A 315 -9.00 5.85 21.82
CA LEU A 315 -7.55 5.70 21.77
C LEU A 315 -7.20 4.21 21.74
N ALA A 316 -6.78 3.70 20.59
CA ALA A 316 -6.47 2.28 20.40
C ALA A 316 -4.99 2.09 20.08
N PHE A 317 -4.37 1.05 20.62
CA PHE A 317 -2.96 0.72 20.42
C PHE A 317 -2.80 -0.71 19.94
N SER A 318 -2.05 -0.90 18.85
CA SER A 318 -1.73 -2.20 18.28
C SER A 318 -0.25 -2.50 18.51
N GLU A 319 0.01 -3.51 19.33
CA GLU A 319 1.33 -4.07 19.63
C GLU A 319 1.60 -5.25 18.70
N ILE A 320 2.71 -5.23 17.96
CA ILE A 320 3.12 -6.31 17.07
C ILE A 320 4.53 -6.77 17.45
N TYR A 321 4.71 -8.09 17.53
CA TYR A 321 6.02 -8.69 17.72
C TYR A 321 6.21 -9.85 16.76
N THR A 322 7.30 -9.87 15.99
CA THR A 322 7.54 -10.86 14.94
C THR A 322 7.95 -12.24 15.47
N GLN A 323 7.87 -12.44 16.79
CA GLN A 323 8.06 -13.72 17.46
C GLN A 323 6.75 -14.11 18.16
N PRO A 324 6.49 -15.41 18.38
CA PRO A 324 5.28 -15.89 19.05
C PRO A 324 5.35 -15.68 20.57
N ILE A 325 5.49 -14.42 21.00
CA ILE A 325 5.60 -14.02 22.41
C ILE A 325 4.45 -13.06 22.71
N LEU A 326 3.45 -13.53 23.44
CA LEU A 326 2.22 -12.75 23.69
C LEU A 326 2.47 -11.48 24.50
N GLU A 327 3.45 -11.50 25.41
CA GLU A 327 3.80 -10.38 26.29
C GLU A 327 5.28 -10.04 26.18
N PRO A 328 5.74 -9.50 25.03
CA PRO A 328 7.15 -9.24 24.82
C PRO A 328 7.60 -8.09 25.74
N ALA A 329 8.91 -8.05 26.02
CA ALA A 329 9.50 -7.10 26.96
C ALA A 329 9.27 -5.62 26.59
N PRO A 330 9.33 -5.19 25.30
CA PRO A 330 9.18 -3.78 24.96
C PRO A 330 7.86 -3.16 25.44
N PHE A 331 6.75 -3.89 25.35
CA PHE A 331 5.42 -3.39 25.71
C PHE A 331 5.08 -3.50 27.20
N ALA A 332 6.07 -3.72 28.08
CA ALA A 332 5.84 -3.83 29.52
C ALA A 332 5.20 -2.57 30.15
N GLY A 333 5.59 -1.37 29.70
CA GLY A 333 5.01 -0.11 30.18
C GLY A 333 3.53 0.02 29.82
N LEU A 334 3.16 -0.30 28.58
CA LEU A 334 1.75 -0.33 28.14
C LEU A 334 0.87 -1.34 28.90
N ARG A 335 1.45 -2.36 29.55
CA ARG A 335 0.69 -3.30 30.40
C ARG A 335 0.32 -2.70 31.76
N GLN A 336 1.03 -1.67 32.21
CA GLN A 336 0.76 -0.99 33.49
C GLN A 336 -0.29 0.11 33.37
N ILE A 337 -0.61 0.54 32.15
CA ILE A 337 -1.63 1.55 31.89
C ILE A 337 -3.03 0.88 31.92
N PRO A 338 -3.98 1.38 32.71
CA PRO A 338 -5.35 0.88 32.70
C PRO A 338 -5.98 0.94 31.30
N TYR A 339 -6.50 -0.18 30.80
CA TYR A 339 -7.19 -0.28 29.51
C TYR A 339 -8.64 -0.71 29.71
N GLU A 340 -9.49 -0.33 28.76
CA GLU A 340 -10.91 -0.68 28.73
C GLU A 340 -11.13 -2.09 28.15
N SER A 341 -10.34 -2.44 27.13
CA SER A 341 -10.36 -3.77 26.52
C SER A 341 -8.99 -4.17 25.98
N LYS A 342 -8.77 -5.49 25.86
CA LYS A 342 -7.55 -6.11 25.31
C LYS A 342 -7.94 -7.35 24.52
N THR A 343 -7.41 -7.47 23.32
CA THR A 343 -7.38 -8.71 22.53
C THR A 343 -5.92 -9.06 22.27
N ALA A 344 -5.51 -10.30 22.52
CA ALA A 344 -4.13 -10.72 22.34
C ALA A 344 -4.10 -12.11 21.70
N GLN A 345 -3.26 -12.26 20.67
CA GLN A 345 -3.19 -13.48 19.89
C GLN A 345 -1.80 -13.71 19.30
N ILE A 346 -1.53 -14.97 18.97
CA ILE A 346 -0.38 -15.40 18.18
C ILE A 346 -0.95 -16.05 16.94
N GLU A 347 -0.78 -15.42 15.78
CA GLU A 347 -1.44 -15.85 14.56
C GLU A 347 -0.57 -15.56 13.31
N ARG A 348 -0.86 -16.25 12.21
CA ARG A 348 -0.16 -16.09 10.94
C ARG A 348 -0.46 -14.73 10.32
N MET A 349 0.50 -14.22 9.55
CA MET A 349 0.36 -12.92 8.89
C MET A 349 -0.78 -12.89 7.88
N SER A 350 -1.10 -14.00 7.19
CA SER A 350 -2.25 -14.05 6.28
C SER A 350 -3.57 -13.85 7.02
N THR A 351 -3.80 -14.60 8.11
CA THR A 351 -5.00 -14.46 8.95
C THR A 351 -5.11 -13.07 9.56
N LEU A 352 -4.03 -12.54 10.14
CA LEU A 352 -4.01 -11.18 10.69
C LEU A 352 -4.34 -10.12 9.62
N SER A 353 -3.92 -10.34 8.37
CA SER A 353 -4.23 -9.43 7.27
C SER A 353 -5.72 -9.45 6.87
N LEU A 354 -6.40 -10.60 7.00
CA LEU A 354 -7.84 -10.71 6.79
C LEU A 354 -8.62 -9.97 7.90
N GLU A 355 -8.16 -10.09 9.15
CA GLU A 355 -8.75 -9.35 10.28
C GLU A 355 -8.53 -7.84 10.16
N ALA A 356 -7.42 -7.40 9.58
CA ALA A 356 -7.22 -6.00 9.25
C ALA A 356 -8.18 -5.53 8.15
N ALA A 357 -8.37 -6.33 7.08
CA ALA A 357 -9.30 -6.02 5.99
C ALA A 357 -10.76 -5.90 6.47
N SER A 358 -11.20 -6.76 7.39
CA SER A 358 -12.56 -6.70 7.93
C SER A 358 -12.86 -5.43 8.73
N ARG A 359 -11.82 -4.76 9.24
CA ARG A 359 -11.91 -3.47 9.95
C ARG A 359 -11.94 -2.27 9.00
N THR A 360 -11.61 -2.45 7.72
CA THR A 360 -11.61 -1.42 6.69
C THR A 360 -12.42 -1.88 5.48
N PRO A 361 -13.74 -2.10 5.63
CA PRO A 361 -14.57 -2.62 4.55
C PRO A 361 -14.60 -1.65 3.35
N SER A 362 -14.73 -2.24 2.16
CA SER A 362 -14.89 -1.53 0.89
C SER A 362 -16.20 -0.72 0.86
N GLY A 363 -16.20 0.38 0.08
CA GLY A 363 -17.39 1.20 -0.20
C GLY A 363 -17.42 2.56 0.51
N ASN A 364 -16.54 2.80 1.48
CA ASN A 364 -16.38 4.13 2.07
C ASN A 364 -15.63 5.06 1.11
N ARG A 365 -15.94 6.36 1.14
CA ARG A 365 -15.15 7.40 0.47
C ARG A 365 -14.03 7.84 1.41
N ASN A 366 -12.78 7.55 1.09
CA ASN A 366 -11.64 7.81 1.96
C ASN A 366 -10.81 9.00 1.48
N LEU A 367 -10.21 9.70 2.43
CA LEU A 367 -9.22 10.73 2.20
C LEU A 367 -8.06 10.51 3.15
N PHE A 368 -6.86 10.34 2.60
CA PHE A 368 -5.64 10.22 3.40
C PHE A 368 -4.73 11.41 3.21
N ALA A 369 -4.12 11.84 4.31
CA ALA A 369 -2.98 12.74 4.32
C ALA A 369 -1.91 12.16 5.23
N THR A 370 -0.65 12.48 4.96
CA THR A 370 0.48 11.99 5.76
C THR A 370 1.46 13.12 6.01
N VAL A 371 1.95 13.19 7.24
CA VAL A 371 3.12 13.98 7.63
C VAL A 371 4.10 13.06 8.35
N ALA A 372 5.40 13.28 8.14
CA ALA A 372 6.45 12.65 8.92
C ALA A 372 7.17 13.70 9.79
N TYR A 373 7.44 13.37 11.04
CA TYR A 373 8.13 14.24 12.00
C TYR A 373 8.99 13.41 12.95
N TYR A 374 9.88 14.06 13.71
CA TYR A 374 10.65 13.35 14.74
C TYR A 374 9.74 12.95 15.91
N PRO A 375 9.93 11.77 16.52
CA PRO A 375 9.07 11.29 17.60
C PRO A 375 8.90 12.31 18.72
N SER A 376 7.66 12.57 19.13
CA SER A 376 7.35 13.58 20.14
C SER A 376 5.96 13.35 20.74
N ALA A 377 5.89 12.83 21.97
CA ALA A 377 4.62 12.66 22.68
C ALA A 377 3.82 13.97 22.78
N ARG A 378 4.51 15.12 22.90
CA ARG A 378 3.89 16.44 22.89
C ARG A 378 3.23 16.74 21.54
N MET A 379 3.89 16.41 20.42
CA MET A 379 3.31 16.61 19.09
C MET A 379 2.10 15.71 18.90
N ASP A 380 2.18 14.45 19.32
CA ASP A 380 1.08 13.50 19.19
C ASP A 380 -0.17 13.99 19.92
N ARG A 381 -0.01 14.45 21.18
CA ARG A 381 -1.10 15.06 21.96
C ARG A 381 -1.68 16.30 21.30
N HIS A 382 -0.82 17.17 20.78
CA HIS A 382 -1.26 18.39 20.12
C HIS A 382 -2.04 18.09 18.84
N ILE A 383 -1.64 17.07 18.09
CA ILE A 383 -2.41 16.58 16.93
C ILE A 383 -3.77 16.06 17.38
N MET A 384 -3.84 15.28 18.47
CA MET A 384 -5.12 14.80 19.01
C MET A 384 -6.04 15.95 19.43
N GLU A 385 -5.51 16.98 20.11
CA GLU A 385 -6.27 18.19 20.50
C GLU A 385 -6.83 18.92 19.27
N ILE A 386 -6.01 19.12 18.24
CA ILE A 386 -6.45 19.74 16.98
C ILE A 386 -7.57 18.92 16.33
N ILE A 387 -7.44 17.59 16.29
CA ILE A 387 -8.48 16.73 15.73
C ILE A 387 -9.77 16.82 16.54
N GLU A 388 -9.68 16.86 17.87
CA GLU A 388 -10.85 17.07 18.74
C GLU A 388 -11.57 18.37 18.41
N GLU A 389 -10.84 19.48 18.21
CA GLU A 389 -11.39 20.79 17.87
C GLU A 389 -11.97 20.85 16.43
N GLU A 390 -11.19 20.42 15.44
CA GLU A 390 -11.48 20.66 14.03
C GLU A 390 -12.62 19.79 13.49
N ILE A 391 -12.90 18.64 14.11
CA ILE A 391 -14.02 17.80 13.64
C ILE A 391 -15.37 18.23 14.20
N GLU A 392 -15.44 19.06 15.25
CA GLU A 392 -16.71 19.50 15.85
C GLU A 392 -17.77 19.98 14.83
N PRO A 393 -17.41 20.76 13.79
CA PRO A 393 -18.37 21.20 12.78
C PRO A 393 -18.96 20.07 11.92
N VAL A 394 -18.24 18.94 11.78
CA VAL A 394 -18.58 17.85 10.84
C VAL A 394 -18.87 16.52 11.53
N LYS A 395 -18.63 16.38 12.83
CA LYS A 395 -18.70 15.10 13.56
C LYS A 395 -20.10 14.46 13.61
N LYS A 396 -21.15 15.25 13.35
CA LYS A 396 -22.55 14.78 13.28
C LYS A 396 -23.01 14.40 11.87
N MET A 397 -22.15 14.55 10.87
CA MET A 397 -22.45 14.13 9.51
C MET A 397 -22.58 12.61 9.45
N ALA A 398 -23.68 12.13 8.85
CA ALA A 398 -23.93 10.70 8.73
C ALA A 398 -22.79 10.01 7.96
N GLY A 399 -22.29 8.91 8.51
CA GLY A 399 -21.18 8.15 7.91
C GLY A 399 -19.80 8.80 8.06
N PHE A 400 -19.68 9.95 8.74
CA PHE A 400 -18.38 10.56 8.99
C PHE A 400 -17.58 9.74 10.00
N LEU A 401 -16.33 9.45 9.62
CA LEU A 401 -15.33 8.78 10.45
C LEU A 401 -14.05 9.59 10.36
N SER A 402 -13.43 9.85 11.51
CA SER A 402 -12.11 10.47 11.58
C SER A 402 -11.15 9.52 12.28
N ASN A 403 -9.95 9.39 11.72
CA ASN A 403 -8.90 8.55 12.26
C ASN A 403 -7.53 9.19 12.01
N VAL A 404 -6.73 9.33 13.07
CA VAL A 404 -5.31 9.62 12.96
C VAL A 404 -4.51 8.41 13.43
N MET A 405 -3.68 7.89 12.52
CA MET A 405 -2.74 6.82 12.82
C MET A 405 -1.35 7.39 13.11
N PHE A 406 -0.81 7.03 14.26
CA PHE A 406 0.57 7.28 14.64
C PHE A 406 1.36 5.99 14.47
N GLN A 407 2.39 6.03 13.63
CA GLN A 407 3.21 4.86 13.34
C GLN A 407 4.68 5.26 13.26
N PRO A 408 5.57 4.59 14.00
CA PRO A 408 7.00 4.85 13.97
C PRO A 408 7.62 4.26 12.70
N LEU A 409 8.49 5.04 12.06
CA LEU A 409 9.47 4.54 11.13
C LEU A 409 10.80 4.40 11.87
N PHE A 410 11.13 3.17 12.27
CA PHE A 410 12.32 2.89 13.07
C PHE A 410 13.62 3.27 12.33
N LYS A 411 14.66 3.57 13.11
CA LYS A 411 15.97 3.97 12.57
C LYS A 411 16.53 2.93 11.59
N ASN A 412 16.30 1.65 11.85
CA ASN A 412 16.74 0.58 10.96
C ASN A 412 16.00 0.59 9.61
N ALA A 413 14.70 0.89 9.59
CA ALA A 413 13.95 1.03 8.35
C ALA A 413 14.47 2.22 7.52
N VAL A 414 14.72 3.36 8.17
CA VAL A 414 15.33 4.54 7.51
C VAL A 414 16.74 4.21 6.98
N ARG A 415 17.53 3.45 7.73
CA ARG A 415 18.88 3.04 7.32
C ARG A 415 18.85 2.08 6.13
N ALA A 416 17.95 1.10 6.13
CA ALA A 416 17.83 0.10 5.08
C ALA A 416 17.65 0.75 3.70
N GLY A 417 16.77 1.74 3.58
CA GLY A 417 16.60 2.48 2.32
C GLY A 417 17.87 3.19 1.86
N ARG A 418 18.69 3.72 2.77
CA ARG A 418 19.99 4.32 2.40
C ARG A 418 21.04 3.29 1.98
N GLU A 419 21.11 2.16 2.69
CA GLU A 419 22.06 1.09 2.41
C GLU A 419 21.74 0.36 1.09
N ARG A 420 20.47 0.36 0.68
CA ARG A 420 19.98 -0.29 -0.54
C ARG A 420 19.82 0.66 -1.72
N GLY A 421 20.70 1.63 -1.87
CA GLY A 421 20.74 2.50 -3.06
C GLY A 421 19.74 3.68 -3.06
N GLY A 422 19.06 3.94 -1.95
CA GLY A 422 18.13 5.07 -1.82
C GLY A 422 16.78 4.85 -2.51
N SER A 423 15.88 5.82 -2.37
CA SER A 423 14.55 5.78 -3.00
C SER A 423 14.04 7.19 -3.26
N ALA A 424 13.11 7.32 -4.21
CA ALA A 424 12.44 8.58 -4.55
C ALA A 424 11.56 9.14 -3.41
N LEU A 425 11.42 8.40 -2.29
CA LEU A 425 10.75 8.90 -1.09
C LEU A 425 11.52 10.02 -0.37
N GLY A 426 12.84 10.13 -0.60
CA GLY A 426 13.68 11.18 -0.01
C GLY A 426 13.80 11.13 1.52
N ILE A 427 13.69 9.93 2.12
CA ILE A 427 13.76 9.77 3.57
C ILE A 427 15.23 9.71 4.02
N GLU A 428 15.79 10.85 4.45
CA GLU A 428 17.21 10.98 4.84
C GLU A 428 17.43 11.23 6.36
N ALA A 429 16.49 10.81 7.21
CA ALA A 429 16.56 11.10 8.64
C ALA A 429 17.72 10.37 9.36
N LYS A 430 18.30 11.03 10.38
CA LYS A 430 19.37 10.45 11.23
C LYS A 430 18.86 9.54 12.34
N GLY A 431 17.55 9.54 12.57
CA GLY A 431 16.88 8.83 13.66
C GLY A 431 15.52 8.30 13.21
N PRO A 432 14.77 7.66 14.13
CA PRO A 432 13.42 7.26 13.84
C PRO A 432 12.54 8.47 13.53
N LEU A 433 11.46 8.25 12.79
CA LEU A 433 10.39 9.22 12.53
C LEU A 433 9.06 8.68 13.08
N THR A 434 8.08 9.56 13.24
CA THR A 434 6.67 9.22 13.40
C THR A 434 5.92 9.70 12.16
N GLY A 435 5.06 8.85 11.61
CA GLY A 435 4.38 9.04 10.35
C GLY A 435 5.14 8.45 9.17
N GLY A 436 4.44 8.20 8.06
CA GLY A 436 5.05 7.63 6.86
C GLY A 436 4.06 7.56 5.71
N ARG A 437 4.54 7.77 4.48
CA ARG A 437 3.71 7.83 3.26
C ARG A 437 2.91 6.53 3.16
N HIS A 438 1.60 6.62 3.33
CA HIS A 438 0.70 5.58 2.87
C HIS A 438 0.44 5.87 1.40
N SER A 439 1.13 5.13 0.55
CA SER A 439 0.74 4.99 -0.84
C SER A 439 -0.25 3.84 -0.91
N TRP A 440 -1.54 4.17 -0.99
CA TRP A 440 -2.59 3.24 -1.36
C TRP A 440 -2.87 3.39 -2.85
#